data_AF-A0A7C8ZKM7-F1
#
_entry.id   AF-A0A7C8ZKM7-F1
#
_cell.length_a   1.000
_cell.length_b   1.000
_cell.length_c   1.000
_cell.angle_alpha   90.00
_cell.angle_beta   90.00
_cell.angle_gamma   90.00
#
_symmetry.space_group_name_H-M   'P 1'
#
loop_
_entity.id
_entity.type
_entity.pdbx_description
1 polymer ?
#
loop_
_entity_poly.entity_id
_entity_poly.type
_entity_poly.pdbx_seq_one_letter_code
_entity_poly.pdbx_strand_id
1 'polypeptide(L)'
;GDNVKFGLPMAFTITMMSWSVIEYGRQMASNGELGHALEAIKWGTDYFIKAHPQPNVLYGEVGDGNTDHYCWQRPEDMTTDRTAYKIDPSRPGSDLAGENAAAMAAASIVFHRSNPAYAAELLTHARQLFEFADKYRGKYDSSITVAQKYYRSVSGYADELLWAAAWL
;
A
#
# COMPACT_ATOMS: atom_id res chain seq x y z
N GLY A 1 -8.50 0.86 -15.03
CA GLY A 1 -7.62 1.12 -16.19
C GLY A 1 -7.45 2.61 -16.39
N ASP A 2 -7.46 3.33 -15.27
CA ASP A 2 -7.29 4.74 -15.04
C ASP A 2 -5.86 4.98 -14.53
N ASN A 3 -5.51 6.21 -14.17
CA ASN A 3 -4.15 6.58 -13.77
C ASN A 3 -4.06 7.15 -12.34
N VAL A 4 -5.15 7.08 -11.57
CA VAL A 4 -5.11 7.38 -10.13
C VAL A 4 -4.35 6.28 -9.39
N LYS A 5 -3.50 6.67 -8.45
CA LYS A 5 -2.81 5.72 -7.57
C LYS A 5 -3.55 5.61 -6.25
N PHE A 6 -4.54 4.73 -6.18
CA PHE A 6 -5.28 4.43 -4.95
C PHE A 6 -4.45 3.53 -4.02
N GLY A 7 -4.08 4.04 -2.85
CA GLY A 7 -3.15 3.40 -1.94
C GLY A 7 -3.71 2.16 -1.25
N LEU A 8 -4.99 2.17 -0.85
CA LEU A 8 -5.62 1.03 -0.16
C LEU A 8 -5.63 -0.25 -1.02
N PRO A 9 -6.21 -0.27 -2.24
CA PRO A 9 -6.18 -1.47 -3.09
C PRO A 9 -4.78 -1.83 -3.58
N MET A 10 -3.88 -0.85 -3.73
CA MET A 10 -2.48 -1.12 -4.07
C MET A 10 -1.77 -1.86 -2.94
N ALA A 11 -1.94 -1.44 -1.68
CA ALA A 11 -1.39 -2.13 -0.52
C ALA A 11 -1.91 -3.56 -0.40
N PHE A 12 -3.23 -3.76 -0.50
CA PHE A 12 -3.84 -5.09 -0.52
C PHE A 12 -3.25 -6.00 -1.61
N THR A 13 -3.05 -5.46 -2.82
CA THR A 13 -2.43 -6.20 -3.92
C THR A 13 -1.02 -6.68 -3.55
N ILE A 14 -0.20 -5.81 -2.96
CA ILE A 14 1.16 -6.16 -2.56
C ILE A 14 1.19 -7.16 -1.41
N THR A 15 0.27 -7.06 -0.44
CA THR A 15 0.13 -8.08 0.61
C THR A 15 -0.18 -9.45 0.00
N MET A 16 -1.17 -9.54 -0.89
CA MET A 16 -1.58 -10.79 -1.52
C MET A 16 -0.52 -11.38 -2.46
N MET A 17 0.20 -10.53 -3.20
CA MET A 17 1.33 -10.98 -4.02
C MET A 17 2.46 -11.54 -3.14
N SER A 18 2.78 -10.84 -2.04
CA SER A 18 3.80 -11.29 -1.09
C SER A 18 3.42 -12.62 -0.44
N TRP A 19 2.17 -12.75 0.01
CA TRP A 19 1.65 -14.01 0.54
C TRP A 19 1.74 -15.14 -0.49
N SER A 20 1.36 -14.88 -1.75
CA SER A 20 1.47 -15.87 -2.82
C SER A 20 2.91 -16.34 -3.05
N VAL A 21 3.89 -15.44 -2.96
CA VAL A 21 5.32 -15.80 -3.07
C VAL A 21 5.77 -16.63 -1.87
N ILE A 22 5.29 -16.32 -0.66
CA ILE A 22 5.60 -17.08 0.56
C ILE A 22 5.10 -18.53 0.43
N GLU A 23 3.86 -18.72 -0.02
CA GLU A 23 3.24 -20.05 -0.14
C GLU A 23 3.73 -20.84 -1.36
N TYR A 24 3.84 -20.16 -2.50
CA TYR A 24 3.99 -20.80 -3.82
C TYR A 24 5.26 -20.39 -4.56
N GLY A 25 6.21 -19.74 -3.89
CA GLY A 25 7.44 -19.23 -4.52
C GLY A 25 8.27 -20.31 -5.21
N ARG A 26 8.23 -21.57 -4.73
CA ARG A 26 8.91 -22.69 -5.39
C ARG A 26 8.29 -23.04 -6.74
N GLN A 27 6.97 -23.03 -6.83
CA GLN A 27 6.22 -23.28 -8.06
C GLN A 27 6.41 -22.12 -9.05
N MET A 28 6.45 -20.87 -8.56
CA MET A 28 6.79 -19.73 -9.39
C MET A 28 8.22 -19.86 -9.93
N ALA A 29 9.18 -20.28 -9.09
CA ALA A 29 10.56 -20.48 -9.50
C ALA A 29 10.71 -21.58 -10.56
N SER A 30 10.01 -22.71 -10.39
CA SER A 30 10.05 -23.80 -11.38
C SER A 30 9.48 -23.41 -12.74
N ASN A 31 8.64 -22.37 -12.80
CA ASN A 31 8.07 -21.84 -14.03
C ASN A 31 8.80 -20.57 -14.52
N GLY A 32 9.86 -20.13 -13.85
CA GLY A 32 10.63 -18.93 -14.23
C GLY A 32 10.01 -17.58 -13.82
N GLU A 33 8.87 -17.59 -13.11
CA GLU A 33 8.08 -16.38 -12.80
C GLU A 33 8.44 -15.72 -11.46
N LEU A 34 9.21 -16.40 -10.60
CA LEU A 34 9.54 -15.85 -9.27
C LEU A 34 10.24 -14.50 -9.37
N GLY A 35 11.14 -14.31 -10.35
CA GLY A 35 11.84 -13.05 -10.55
C GLY A 35 10.89 -11.88 -10.82
N HIS A 36 9.92 -12.08 -11.72
CA HIS A 36 8.90 -11.08 -12.04
C HIS A 36 7.98 -10.78 -10.86
N ALA A 37 7.59 -11.80 -10.09
CA ALA A 37 6.79 -11.59 -8.88
C ALA A 37 7.55 -10.74 -7.84
N LEU A 38 8.83 -11.01 -7.63
CA LEU A 38 9.68 -10.22 -6.72
C LEU A 38 9.83 -8.78 -7.20
N GLU A 39 10.03 -8.56 -8.51
CA GLU A 39 10.12 -7.22 -9.09
C GLU A 39 8.83 -6.41 -8.90
N ALA A 40 7.67 -7.05 -9.14
CA ALA A 40 6.37 -6.42 -8.96
C ALA A 40 6.09 -6.04 -7.49
N ILE A 41 6.42 -6.92 -6.54
CA ILE A 41 6.32 -6.61 -5.10
C ILE A 41 7.22 -5.42 -4.76
N LYS A 42 8.49 -5.45 -5.22
CA LYS A 42 9.46 -4.39 -4.95
C LYS A 42 9.00 -3.05 -5.50
N TRP A 43 8.40 -3.02 -6.70
CA TRP A 43 7.89 -1.78 -7.30
C TRP A 43 6.83 -1.11 -6.42
N GLY A 44 5.92 -1.91 -5.85
CA GLY A 44 4.90 -1.43 -4.90
C GLY A 44 5.53 -0.95 -3.59
N THR A 45 6.41 -1.74 -2.99
CA THR A 45 7.02 -1.37 -1.70
C THR A 45 7.99 -0.19 -1.79
N ASP A 46 8.71 -0.02 -2.91
CA ASP A 46 9.51 1.19 -3.19
C ASP A 46 8.63 2.44 -3.22
N TYR A 47 7.40 2.34 -3.72
CA TYR A 47 6.43 3.42 -3.66
C TYR A 47 5.93 3.67 -2.23
N PHE A 48 5.64 2.62 -1.45
CA PHE A 48 5.19 2.77 -0.06
C PHE A 48 6.24 3.44 0.84
N ILE A 49 7.52 3.10 0.68
CA ILE A 49 8.63 3.78 1.37
C ILE A 49 8.59 5.30 1.08
N LYS A 50 8.43 5.69 -0.19
CA LYS A 50 8.32 7.11 -0.57
C LYS A 50 7.05 7.78 -0.05
N ALA A 51 5.94 7.04 -0.01
CA ALA A 51 4.66 7.51 0.48
C ALA A 51 4.62 7.66 2.01
N HIS A 52 5.58 7.07 2.73
CA HIS A 52 5.71 7.12 4.18
C HIS A 52 6.96 7.91 4.62
N PRO A 53 6.98 9.25 4.46
CA PRO A 53 8.16 10.07 4.75
C PRO A 53 8.43 10.29 6.24
N GLN A 54 7.43 10.07 7.11
CA GLN A 54 7.53 10.26 8.56
C GLN A 54 6.64 9.24 9.27
N PRO A 55 6.96 8.79 10.51
CA PRO A 55 6.28 7.67 11.17
C PRO A 55 4.75 7.74 11.24
N ASN A 56 4.16 8.93 11.26
CA ASN A 56 2.71 9.14 11.33
C ASN A 56 2.16 9.89 10.11
N VAL A 57 2.82 9.81 8.95
CA VAL A 57 2.37 10.46 7.71
C VAL A 57 2.43 9.47 6.57
N LEU A 58 1.27 9.17 5.96
CA LEU A 58 1.18 8.27 4.82
C LEU A 58 0.39 8.92 3.68
N TYR A 59 0.98 8.99 2.49
CA TYR A 59 0.30 9.40 1.27
C TYR A 59 -0.49 8.22 0.70
N GLY A 60 -1.82 8.39 0.62
CA GLY A 60 -2.76 7.33 0.26
C GLY A 60 -3.34 7.44 -1.14
N GLU A 61 -3.20 8.58 -1.80
CA GLU A 61 -3.75 8.78 -3.15
C GLU A 61 -2.95 9.83 -3.92
N VAL A 62 -2.77 9.61 -5.23
CA VAL A 62 -2.19 10.59 -6.17
C VAL A 62 -3.06 10.66 -7.42
N GLY A 63 -3.66 11.82 -7.67
CA GLY A 63 -4.68 12.03 -8.71
C GLY A 63 -6.06 12.26 -8.10
N ASP A 64 -6.89 13.06 -8.77
CA ASP A 64 -8.34 13.14 -8.49
C ASP A 64 -9.09 12.28 -9.50
N GLY A 65 -9.90 11.33 -9.01
CA GLY A 65 -10.62 10.40 -9.88
C GLY A 65 -11.60 11.07 -10.85
N ASN A 66 -12.22 12.21 -10.52
CA ASN A 66 -13.15 12.84 -11.46
C ASN A 66 -12.40 13.40 -12.67
N THR A 67 -11.30 14.10 -12.44
CA THR A 67 -10.48 14.68 -13.52
C THR A 67 -9.73 13.60 -14.31
N ASP A 68 -9.21 12.58 -13.63
CA ASP A 68 -8.51 11.47 -14.25
C ASP A 68 -9.44 10.65 -15.17
N HIS A 69 -10.65 10.35 -14.71
CA HIS A 69 -11.60 9.50 -15.44
C HIS A 69 -12.32 10.24 -16.57
N TYR A 70 -12.29 11.58 -16.57
CA TYR A 70 -12.85 12.38 -17.66
C TYR A 70 -12.00 12.30 -18.94
N CYS A 71 -10.72 11.94 -18.83
CA CYS A 71 -9.79 11.94 -19.96
C CYS A 71 -9.32 10.53 -20.32
N TRP A 72 -9.53 10.14 -21.59
CA TRP A 72 -8.97 8.90 -22.13
C TRP A 72 -7.71 9.20 -22.93
N GLN A 73 -6.54 9.05 -22.29
CA GLN A 73 -5.24 9.30 -22.91
C GLN A 73 -4.18 8.36 -22.35
N ARG A 74 -3.02 8.30 -23.03
CA ARG A 74 -1.86 7.59 -22.51
C ARG A 74 -1.36 8.28 -21.22
N PRO A 75 -0.89 7.53 -20.21
CA PRO A 75 -0.42 8.12 -18.95
C PRO A 75 0.72 9.15 -19.16
N GLU A 76 1.55 8.98 -20.20
CA GLU A 76 2.66 9.88 -20.52
C GLU A 76 2.22 11.25 -21.06
N ASP A 77 0.97 11.34 -21.55
CA ASP A 77 0.40 12.58 -22.13
C ASP A 77 -0.47 13.35 -21.12
N MET A 78 -0.55 12.88 -19.86
CA MET A 78 -1.47 13.44 -18.87
C MET A 78 -1.17 14.90 -18.50
N THR A 79 -2.23 15.71 -18.51
CA THR A 79 -2.23 17.11 -18.04
C THR A 79 -3.25 17.37 -16.93
N THR A 80 -3.95 16.33 -16.47
CA THR A 80 -4.91 16.41 -15.35
C THR A 80 -4.20 16.66 -14.03
N ASP A 81 -4.91 17.24 -13.06
CA ASP A 81 -4.33 17.48 -11.73
C ASP A 81 -3.98 16.14 -11.04
N ARG A 82 -2.77 16.09 -10.48
CA ARG A 82 -2.21 14.92 -9.80
C ARG A 82 -1.89 15.21 -8.33
N THR A 83 -2.79 15.96 -7.68
CA THR A 83 -2.71 16.24 -6.24
C THR A 83 -2.47 14.98 -5.43
N ALA A 84 -1.57 15.07 -4.45
CA ALA A 84 -1.24 14.00 -3.54
C ALA A 84 -1.98 14.19 -2.20
N TYR A 85 -2.73 13.18 -1.78
CA TYR A 85 -3.52 13.17 -0.55
C TYR A 85 -2.88 12.26 0.48
N LYS A 86 -2.97 12.66 1.75
CA LYS A 86 -2.34 11.96 2.88
C LYS A 86 -3.27 11.81 4.06
N ILE A 87 -2.92 10.84 4.90
CA ILE A 87 -3.41 10.70 6.27
C ILE A 87 -2.30 11.08 7.26
N ASP A 88 -2.70 11.61 8.40
CA ASP A 88 -1.82 12.07 9.50
C ASP A 88 -2.60 12.02 10.85
N PRO A 89 -2.01 12.36 12.00
CA PRO A 89 -2.71 12.27 13.29
C PRO A 89 -4.01 13.10 13.38
N SER A 90 -4.12 14.19 12.61
CA SER A 90 -5.32 15.03 12.58
C SER A 90 -6.39 14.51 11.61
N ARG A 91 -5.97 13.72 10.62
CA ARG A 91 -6.79 13.08 9.59
C ARG A 91 -6.36 11.62 9.44
N PRO A 92 -6.75 10.73 10.39
CA PRO A 92 -6.27 9.35 10.44
C PRO A 92 -6.84 8.45 9.34
N GLY A 93 -6.25 7.27 9.18
CA GLY A 93 -6.72 6.22 8.28
C GLY A 93 -6.12 4.86 8.63
N SER A 94 -6.69 4.20 9.64
CA SER A 94 -6.20 2.95 10.21
C SER A 94 -6.25 1.78 9.24
N ASP A 95 -7.27 1.74 8.41
CA ASP A 95 -7.41 0.78 7.30
C ASP A 95 -6.27 0.94 6.29
N LEU A 96 -6.07 2.15 5.76
CA LEU A 96 -4.98 2.42 4.81
C LEU A 96 -3.59 2.17 5.41
N ALA A 97 -3.34 2.67 6.62
CA ALA A 97 -2.06 2.49 7.29
C ALA A 97 -1.84 1.03 7.70
N GLY A 98 -2.88 0.33 8.16
CA GLY A 98 -2.86 -1.09 8.50
C GLY A 98 -2.54 -1.96 7.30
N GLU A 99 -3.22 -1.76 6.17
CA GLU A 99 -2.94 -2.55 4.96
C GLU A 99 -1.53 -2.28 4.39
N ASN A 100 -1.03 -1.04 4.46
CA ASN A 100 0.36 -0.76 4.08
C ASN A 100 1.37 -1.42 5.05
N ALA A 101 1.05 -1.48 6.35
CA ALA A 101 1.87 -2.19 7.32
C ALA A 101 1.90 -3.71 7.02
N ALA A 102 0.74 -4.31 6.74
CA ALA A 102 0.63 -5.71 6.32
C ALA A 102 1.45 -5.99 5.05
N ALA A 103 1.31 -5.14 4.03
CA ALA A 103 2.03 -5.26 2.76
C ALA A 103 3.55 -5.24 2.95
N MET A 104 4.06 -4.28 3.74
CA MET A 104 5.49 -4.14 3.98
C MET A 104 6.04 -5.25 4.90
N ALA A 105 5.25 -5.71 5.88
CA ALA A 105 5.61 -6.85 6.73
C ALA A 105 5.69 -8.15 5.90
N ALA A 106 4.67 -8.46 5.09
CA ALA A 106 4.67 -9.62 4.21
C ALA A 106 5.83 -9.59 3.20
N ALA A 107 6.07 -8.44 2.57
CA ALA A 107 7.19 -8.26 1.65
C ALA A 107 8.56 -8.40 2.34
N SER A 108 8.68 -8.02 3.62
CA SER A 108 9.92 -8.21 4.38
C SER A 108 10.31 -9.70 4.50
N ILE A 109 9.32 -10.59 4.65
CA ILE A 109 9.53 -12.05 4.66
C ILE A 109 10.04 -12.52 3.30
N VAL A 110 9.41 -12.04 2.22
CA VAL A 110 9.78 -12.37 0.83
C VAL A 110 11.24 -12.02 0.54
N PHE A 111 11.70 -10.83 0.94
CA PHE A 111 13.07 -10.37 0.67
C PHE A 111 14.10 -10.77 1.74
N HIS A 112 13.70 -11.40 2.84
CA HIS A 112 14.57 -11.64 4.00
C HIS A 112 15.90 -12.32 3.64
N ARG A 113 15.88 -13.30 2.72
CA ARG A 113 17.09 -14.04 2.31
C ARG A 113 17.87 -13.37 1.17
N SER A 114 17.18 -12.78 0.20
CA SER A 114 17.80 -12.23 -1.02
C SER A 114 18.28 -10.80 -0.84
N ASN A 115 17.64 -10.02 0.03
CA ASN A 115 18.00 -8.64 0.34
C ASN A 115 17.66 -8.29 1.80
N PRO A 116 18.47 -8.75 2.77
CA PRO A 116 18.20 -8.56 4.20
C PRO A 116 18.12 -7.09 4.64
N ALA A 117 18.90 -6.21 4.00
CA ALA A 117 18.89 -4.78 4.31
C ALA A 117 17.55 -4.14 3.94
N TYR A 118 17.04 -4.44 2.73
CA TYR A 118 15.74 -3.96 2.28
C TYR A 118 14.60 -4.57 3.12
N ALA A 119 14.68 -5.86 3.46
CA ALA A 119 13.70 -6.48 4.36
C ALA A 119 13.61 -5.77 5.73
N ALA A 120 14.76 -5.37 6.30
CA ALA A 120 14.80 -4.63 7.56
C ALA A 120 14.21 -3.20 7.43
N GLU A 121 14.44 -2.54 6.29
CA GLU A 121 13.83 -1.24 5.97
C GLU A 121 12.29 -1.37 5.90
N LEU A 122 11.78 -2.35 5.16
CA LEU A 122 10.34 -2.62 5.06
C LEU A 122 9.71 -2.89 6.43
N LEU A 123 10.34 -3.73 7.25
CA LEU A 123 9.85 -4.06 8.58
C LEU A 123 9.85 -2.83 9.51
N THR A 124 10.79 -1.90 9.34
CA THR A 124 10.80 -0.63 10.07
C THR A 124 9.60 0.25 9.71
N HIS A 125 9.32 0.43 8.42
CA HIS A 125 8.14 1.16 7.97
C HIS A 125 6.83 0.46 8.40
N ALA A 126 6.78 -0.87 8.33
CA ALA A 126 5.60 -1.65 8.71
C ALA A 126 5.22 -1.42 10.19
N ARG A 127 6.20 -1.49 11.10
CA ARG A 127 5.99 -1.24 12.54
C ARG A 127 5.48 0.17 12.81
N GLN A 128 6.11 1.17 12.21
CA GLN A 128 5.70 2.57 12.35
C GLN A 128 4.27 2.81 11.84
N LEU A 129 3.92 2.26 10.67
CA LEU A 129 2.58 2.39 10.11
C LEU A 129 1.52 1.68 10.96
N PHE A 130 1.83 0.51 11.51
CA PHE A 130 0.93 -0.19 12.41
C PHE A 130 0.72 0.57 13.73
N GLU A 131 1.80 1.09 14.32
CA GLU A 131 1.70 1.97 15.50
C GLU A 131 0.86 3.21 15.22
N PHE A 132 1.05 3.83 14.04
CA PHE A 132 0.23 4.96 13.59
C PHE A 132 -1.25 4.57 13.44
N ALA A 133 -1.53 3.43 12.79
CA ALA A 133 -2.86 2.91 12.53
C ALA A 133 -3.65 2.63 13.82
N ASP A 134 -3.03 1.95 14.79
CA ASP A 134 -3.69 1.58 16.04
C ASP A 134 -3.86 2.78 16.99
N LYS A 135 -2.86 3.69 17.03
CA LYS A 135 -2.88 4.85 17.92
C LYS A 135 -3.88 5.91 17.50
N TYR A 136 -4.01 6.20 16.19
CA TYR A 136 -4.90 7.22 15.67
C TYR A 136 -5.98 6.57 14.82
N ARG A 137 -7.10 6.23 15.46
CA ARG A 137 -8.14 5.45 14.81
C ARG A 137 -9.08 6.26 13.92
N GLY A 138 -9.30 5.79 12.70
CA GLY A 138 -10.25 6.37 11.76
C GLY A 138 -10.26 5.68 10.41
N LYS A 139 -11.33 5.86 9.63
CA LYS A 139 -11.40 5.37 8.25
C LYS A 139 -10.65 6.32 7.33
N TYR A 140 -9.79 5.81 6.45
CA TYR A 140 -8.97 6.68 5.60
C TYR A 140 -9.84 7.53 4.66
N ASP A 141 -10.99 7.03 4.22
CA ASP A 141 -11.90 7.72 3.30
C ASP A 141 -12.66 8.88 3.96
N SER A 142 -12.62 8.98 5.29
CA SER A 142 -13.07 10.17 6.03
C SER A 142 -12.00 11.28 6.00
N SER A 143 -10.75 10.89 5.77
CA SER A 143 -9.59 11.77 5.66
C SER A 143 -9.28 12.11 4.20
N ILE A 144 -9.18 11.13 3.31
CA ILE A 144 -9.01 11.29 1.86
C ILE A 144 -10.39 11.12 1.21
N THR A 145 -11.21 12.17 1.30
CA THR A 145 -12.63 12.11 0.90
C THR A 145 -12.85 11.89 -0.59
N VAL A 146 -11.86 12.21 -1.43
CA VAL A 146 -11.89 11.95 -2.88
C VAL A 146 -11.98 10.45 -3.19
N ALA A 147 -11.48 9.59 -2.30
CA ALA A 147 -11.52 8.14 -2.44
C ALA A 147 -12.91 7.52 -2.22
N GLN A 148 -13.84 8.23 -1.56
CA GLN A 148 -15.13 7.69 -1.12
C GLN A 148 -16.01 7.17 -2.27
N LYS A 149 -15.84 7.73 -3.47
CA LYS A 149 -16.60 7.32 -4.68
C LYS A 149 -16.02 6.08 -5.34
N TYR A 150 -14.83 5.64 -4.93
CA TYR A 150 -14.05 4.59 -5.61
C TYR A 150 -13.76 3.42 -4.67
N TYR A 151 -12.90 3.63 -3.67
CA TYR A 151 -12.42 2.60 -2.74
C TYR A 151 -12.83 2.93 -1.31
N ARG A 152 -14.13 3.00 -1.07
CA ARG A 152 -14.69 3.36 0.23
C ARG A 152 -14.33 2.32 1.31
N SER A 153 -14.07 2.79 2.53
CA SER A 153 -13.88 1.94 3.71
C SER A 153 -15.24 1.45 4.24
N VAL A 154 -15.78 0.41 3.60
CA VAL A 154 -17.12 -0.10 3.92
C VAL A 154 -17.10 -0.94 5.21
N SER A 155 -16.17 -1.89 5.35
CA SER A 155 -16.01 -2.75 6.53
C SER A 155 -15.55 -1.99 7.76
N GLY A 156 -14.81 -0.89 7.56
CA GLY A 156 -14.15 -0.15 8.63
C GLY A 156 -12.65 -0.38 8.56
N TYR A 157 -12.02 -0.50 9.74
CA TYR A 157 -10.56 -0.67 9.85
C TYR A 157 -10.16 -1.75 10.86
N ALA A 158 -11.13 -2.42 11.48
CA ALA A 158 -10.85 -3.37 12.55
C ALA A 158 -10.21 -4.66 12.01
N ASP A 159 -10.66 -5.07 10.82
CA ASP A 159 -10.10 -6.14 10.01
C ASP A 159 -8.65 -5.83 9.61
N GLU A 160 -8.35 -4.63 9.12
CA GLU A 160 -6.97 -4.23 8.77
C GLU A 160 -6.05 -4.16 9.99
N LEU A 161 -6.54 -3.76 11.17
CA LEU A 161 -5.73 -3.79 12.40
C LEU A 161 -5.38 -5.23 12.80
N LEU A 162 -6.34 -6.16 12.74
CA LEU A 162 -6.08 -7.58 12.99
C LEU A 162 -5.12 -8.16 11.94
N TRP A 163 -5.35 -7.83 10.68
CA TRP A 163 -4.56 -8.32 9.55
C TRP A 163 -3.11 -7.85 9.60
N ALA A 164 -2.88 -6.55 9.83
CA ALA A 164 -1.55 -5.99 10.00
C ALA A 164 -0.81 -6.59 11.20
N ALA A 165 -1.51 -6.77 12.33
CA ALA A 165 -0.94 -7.40 13.52
C ALA A 165 -0.54 -8.87 13.29
N ALA A 166 -1.26 -9.59 12.42
CA ALA A 166 -0.95 -10.99 12.11
C ALA A 166 0.26 -11.14 11.15
N TRP A 167 0.50 -10.15 10.28
CA TRP A 167 1.66 -10.16 9.38
C TRP A 167 2.96 -9.69 10.03
N LEU A 168 2.86 -8.80 11.03
CA LEU A 168 4.01 -8.29 11.80
C LEU A 168 4.60 -9.31 12.77
#